data_AF-V5IH12-F1
#
_entry.id   AF-V5IH12-F1
#
_cell.length_a   1.000
_cell.length_b   1.000
_cell.length_c   1.000
_cell.angle_alpha   90.00
_cell.angle_beta   90.00
_cell.angle_gamma   90.00
#
_symmetry.space_group_name_H-M   'P 1'
#
loop_
_entity.id
_entity.type
_entity.pdbx_description
1 polymer ?
#
loop_
_entity_poly.entity_id
_entity_poly.type
_entity_poly.pdbx_seq_one_letter_code
_entity_poly.pdbx_strand_id
1 'polypeptide(L)'
;MTGTDGKFDMPQFEYWTNRWNSGDTPWQRDGVYPLLEKNQGVIFAGKQDAQVYVPMCGKAADLKWFYDKGHRVVGVEFVEPVARSFFIDNCLPFDEAECPVLKCKIFQTPDKRLRIFVCNVFDFNKS
;
A
#
# COMPACT_ATOMS: atom_id res chain seq x y z
N MET A 1 -16.16 37.67 -17.19
CA MET A 1 -17.31 36.78 -17.46
C MET A 1 -16.85 35.89 -18.61
N THR A 2 -16.61 34.59 -18.51
CA THR A 2 -17.15 33.46 -17.72
C THR A 2 -16.00 32.43 -17.65
N GLY A 3 -15.53 31.89 -16.51
CA GLY A 3 -16.27 31.04 -15.59
C GLY A 3 -16.32 29.60 -16.12
N THR A 4 -15.38 28.73 -15.71
CA THR A 4 -15.60 27.31 -15.37
C THR A 4 -14.36 26.76 -14.66
N ASP A 5 -14.41 26.71 -13.34
CA ASP A 5 -13.59 25.84 -12.50
C ASP A 5 -13.86 24.39 -12.89
N GLY A 6 -12.97 23.78 -13.67
CA GLY A 6 -13.01 22.35 -13.98
C GLY A 6 -12.55 21.54 -12.77
N LYS A 7 -13.37 21.47 -11.71
CA LYS A 7 -13.20 20.43 -10.69
C LYS A 7 -13.48 19.09 -11.37
N PHE A 8 -12.52 18.17 -11.31
CA PHE A 8 -12.74 16.79 -11.71
C PHE A 8 -13.91 16.23 -10.90
N ASP A 9 -15.08 16.01 -11.52
CA ASP A 9 -16.28 15.42 -10.90
C ASP A 9 -16.18 13.88 -10.72
N MET A 10 -14.99 13.30 -10.88
CA MET A 10 -14.76 11.86 -10.70
C MET A 10 -14.43 11.54 -9.23
N PRO A 11 -15.16 10.61 -8.59
CA PRO A 11 -14.78 10.10 -7.28
C PRO A 11 -13.33 9.59 -7.27
N GLN A 12 -12.57 9.89 -6.21
CA GLN A 12 -11.14 9.52 -6.14
C GLN A 12 -10.90 8.02 -6.32
N PHE A 13 -11.79 7.17 -5.79
CA PHE A 13 -11.72 5.72 -5.97
C PHE A 13 -11.77 5.33 -7.46
N GLU A 14 -12.68 5.95 -8.22
CA GLU A 14 -12.84 5.68 -9.65
C GLU A 14 -11.61 6.17 -10.43
N TYR A 15 -11.10 7.36 -10.08
CA TYR A 15 -9.88 7.89 -10.67
C TYR A 15 -8.68 6.92 -10.52
N TRP A 16 -8.43 6.43 -9.30
CA TRP A 16 -7.32 5.50 -9.05
C TRP A 16 -7.56 4.14 -9.68
N THR A 17 -8.79 3.63 -9.62
CA THR A 17 -9.16 2.35 -10.25
C THR A 17 -8.94 2.39 -11.76
N ASN A 18 -9.35 3.47 -12.43
CA ASN A 18 -9.17 3.65 -13.88
C ASN A 18 -7.69 3.69 -14.28
N ARG A 19 -6.85 4.35 -13.47
CA ARG A 19 -5.40 4.43 -13.70
C ARG A 19 -4.74 3.05 -13.59
N TRP A 20 -5.09 2.27 -12.59
CA TRP A 20 -4.61 0.89 -12.46
C TRP A 20 -5.09 -0.01 -13.59
N ASN A 21 -6.37 0.07 -13.96
CA ASN A 21 -6.96 -0.76 -15.01
C ASN A 21 -6.38 -0.45 -16.41
N SER A 22 -6.08 0.82 -16.68
CA SER A 22 -5.48 1.25 -17.95
C SER A 22 -3.96 1.04 -18.01
N GLY A 23 -3.33 0.67 -16.90
CA GLY A 23 -1.87 0.59 -16.78
C GLY A 23 -1.16 1.94 -16.72
N ASP A 24 -1.88 3.07 -16.69
CA ASP A 24 -1.32 4.42 -16.52
C ASP A 24 -0.82 4.59 -15.08
N THR A 25 0.35 4.02 -14.83
CA THR A 25 0.97 3.90 -13.51
C THR A 25 2.44 4.34 -13.49
N PRO A 26 2.80 5.54 -13.99
CA PRO A 26 4.20 6.01 -14.09
C PRO A 26 4.96 6.11 -12.75
N TRP A 27 4.26 6.02 -11.61
CA TRP A 27 4.89 5.95 -10.28
C TRP A 27 5.34 4.53 -9.91
N GLN A 28 4.85 3.50 -10.61
CA GLN A 28 5.24 2.12 -10.33
C GLN A 28 6.69 1.88 -10.71
N ARG A 29 7.35 1.05 -9.89
CA ARG A 29 8.74 0.66 -10.05
C ARG A 29 8.83 -0.85 -9.94
N ASP A 30 9.63 -1.48 -10.79
CA ASP A 30 9.83 -2.93 -10.79
C ASP A 30 10.67 -3.45 -9.60
N GLY A 31 11.26 -2.54 -8.83
CA GLY A 31 12.12 -2.89 -7.70
C GLY A 31 12.08 -1.85 -6.59
N VAL A 32 12.75 -2.20 -5.49
CA VAL A 32 12.85 -1.39 -4.27
C VAL A 32 13.40 -0.01 -4.59
N TYR A 33 12.91 1.02 -3.89
CA TYR A 33 13.41 2.37 -4.11
C TYR A 33 14.90 2.46 -3.74
N PRO A 34 15.82 2.90 -4.65
CA PRO A 34 17.26 2.80 -4.41
C PRO A 34 17.76 3.56 -3.19
N LEU A 35 17.13 4.69 -2.84
CA LEU A 35 17.49 5.43 -1.63
C LEU A 35 17.04 4.72 -0.36
N LEU A 36 15.99 3.90 -0.41
CA LEU A 36 15.59 3.08 0.73
C LEU A 36 16.67 2.05 1.04
N GLU A 37 17.16 1.34 0.02
CA GLU A 37 18.23 0.35 0.18
C GLU A 37 19.53 0.99 0.64
N LYS A 38 19.92 2.10 0.00
CA LYS A 38 21.15 2.84 0.35
C LYS A 38 21.15 3.34 1.79
N ASN A 39 20.00 3.72 2.33
CA ASN A 39 19.88 4.31 3.66
C ASN A 39 19.36 3.33 4.73
N GLN A 40 19.34 2.01 4.46
CA GLN A 40 18.78 1.01 5.37
C GLN A 40 19.37 1.08 6.80
N GLY A 41 20.67 1.38 6.94
CA GLY A 41 21.31 1.51 8.24
C GLY A 41 20.74 2.65 9.09
N VAL A 42 20.41 3.77 8.46
CA VAL A 42 19.80 4.94 9.12
C VAL A 42 18.33 4.69 9.40
N ILE A 43 17.60 4.10 8.44
CA ILE A 43 16.16 3.85 8.56
C ILE A 43 15.86 2.85 9.67
N PHE A 44 16.63 1.76 9.74
CA PHE A 44 16.43 0.74 10.77
C PHE A 44 17.08 1.11 12.10
N ALA A 45 18.19 1.85 12.10
CA ALA A 45 18.88 2.29 13.31
C ALA A 45 19.09 1.14 14.33
N GLY A 46 19.43 -0.06 13.84
CA GLY A 46 19.63 -1.27 14.65
C GLY A 46 18.35 -2.01 15.09
N LYS A 47 17.15 -1.53 14.75
CA LYS A 47 15.89 -2.22 15.07
C LYS A 47 15.74 -3.49 14.23
N GLN A 48 15.33 -4.58 14.88
CA GLN A 48 15.13 -5.89 14.24
C GLN A 48 13.65 -6.18 13.92
N ASP A 49 12.71 -5.61 14.67
CA ASP A 49 11.25 -5.76 14.47
C ASP A 49 10.54 -4.39 14.41
N ALA A 50 11.05 -3.51 13.55
CA ALA A 50 10.43 -2.22 13.33
C ALA A 50 9.00 -2.39 12.76
N GLN A 51 8.11 -1.47 13.11
CA GLN A 51 6.82 -1.33 12.42
C GLN A 51 6.96 -0.24 11.37
N VAL A 52 6.65 -0.61 10.12
CA VAL A 52 6.74 0.26 8.94
C VAL A 52 5.34 0.49 8.42
N TYR A 53 5.01 1.74 8.13
CA TYR A 53 3.75 2.14 7.53
C TYR A 53 4.01 2.72 6.14
N VAL A 54 3.34 2.18 5.12
CA VAL A 54 3.45 2.63 3.73
C VAL A 54 2.07 3.07 3.25
N PRO A 55 1.77 4.38 3.27
CA PRO A 55 0.49 4.89 2.79
C PRO A 55 0.42 4.82 1.26
N MET A 56 -0.77 4.56 0.72
CA MET A 56 -1.03 4.49 -0.73
C MET A 56 -0.05 3.55 -1.42
N CYS A 57 0.11 2.35 -0.88
CA CYS A 57 1.25 1.49 -1.19
C CYS A 57 1.22 0.88 -2.60
N GLY A 58 0.05 0.84 -3.26
CA GLY A 58 -0.10 0.09 -4.50
C GLY A 58 0.44 -1.32 -4.35
N LYS A 59 1.35 -1.69 -5.26
CA LYS A 59 2.14 -2.93 -5.22
C LYS A 59 3.64 -2.69 -5.02
N ALA A 60 4.01 -1.66 -4.25
CA ALA A 60 5.41 -1.29 -4.04
C ALA A 60 6.29 -2.46 -3.56
N ALA A 61 7.40 -2.72 -4.25
CA ALA A 61 8.36 -3.77 -3.89
C ALA A 61 8.96 -3.57 -2.48
N ASP A 62 8.98 -2.32 -2.00
CA ASP A 62 9.44 -1.92 -0.67
C ASP A 62 8.69 -2.65 0.45
N LEU A 63 7.40 -2.96 0.27
CA LEU A 63 6.60 -3.71 1.25
C LEU A 63 7.21 -5.08 1.55
N LYS A 64 7.53 -5.85 0.50
CA LYS A 64 8.16 -7.16 0.65
C LYS A 64 9.57 -7.03 1.18
N TRP A 65 10.31 -6.02 0.72
CA TRP A 65 11.68 -5.78 1.18
C TRP A 65 11.78 -5.55 2.70
N PHE A 66 10.88 -4.76 3.28
CA PHE A 66 10.80 -4.62 4.73
C PHE A 66 10.41 -5.93 5.44
N TYR A 67 9.43 -6.65 4.88
CA TYR A 67 8.96 -7.92 5.44
C TYR A 67 10.04 -9.01 5.46
N ASP A 68 10.80 -9.16 4.36
CA ASP A 68 11.90 -10.12 4.22
C ASP A 68 13.06 -9.81 5.18
N LYS A 69 13.22 -8.54 5.59
CA LYS A 69 14.19 -8.12 6.60
C LYS A 69 13.75 -8.36 8.05
N GLY A 70 12.60 -9.00 8.25
CA GLY A 70 12.08 -9.36 9.57
C GLY A 70 11.17 -8.31 10.21
N HIS A 71 10.86 -7.21 9.52
CA HIS A 71 10.02 -6.15 10.06
C HIS A 71 8.53 -6.41 9.88
N ARG A 72 7.70 -5.64 10.59
CA ARG A 72 6.25 -5.59 10.41
C ARG A 72 5.91 -4.43 9.50
N VAL A 73 5.01 -4.66 8.55
CA VAL A 73 4.66 -3.75 7.48
C VAL A 73 3.14 -3.62 7.42
N VAL A 74 2.67 -2.38 7.44
CA VAL A 74 1.27 -2.02 7.22
C VAL A 74 1.21 -1.15 5.97
N GLY A 75 0.62 -1.68 4.91
CA GLY A 75 0.25 -0.93 3.71
C GLY A 75 -1.21 -0.47 3.78
N VAL A 76 -1.51 0.65 3.12
CA VAL A 76 -2.89 1.04 2.81
C VAL A 76 -3.00 1.25 1.32
N GLU A 77 -3.93 0.55 0.68
CA GLU A 77 -4.19 0.68 -0.75
C GLU A 77 -5.71 0.80 -0.96
N PHE A 78 -6.14 1.67 -1.86
CA PHE A 78 -7.56 1.93 -2.04
C PHE A 78 -8.22 0.92 -2.99
N VAL A 79 -7.45 0.39 -3.94
CA VAL A 79 -7.94 -0.48 -5.03
C VAL A 79 -7.70 -1.95 -4.67
N GLU A 80 -8.75 -2.66 -4.24
CA GLU A 80 -8.65 -4.06 -3.78
C GLU A 80 -7.86 -4.99 -4.72
N PRO A 81 -8.12 -5.00 -6.05
CA PRO A 81 -7.39 -5.89 -6.95
C PRO A 81 -5.87 -5.66 -6.93
N VAL A 82 -5.41 -4.42 -6.71
CA VAL A 82 -3.99 -4.07 -6.64
C VAL A 82 -3.37 -4.60 -5.35
N ALA A 83 -4.07 -4.41 -4.22
CA ALA A 83 -3.63 -4.94 -2.93
C ALA A 83 -3.52 -6.47 -2.98
N ARG A 84 -4.49 -7.16 -3.61
CA ARG A 84 -4.46 -8.60 -3.82
C ARG A 84 -3.32 -9.01 -4.75
N SER A 85 -3.14 -8.32 -5.88
CA SER A 85 -2.12 -8.68 -6.86
C SER A 85 -0.73 -8.59 -6.28
N PHE A 86 -0.47 -7.63 -5.38
CA PHE A 86 0.81 -7.55 -4.69
C PHE A 86 1.23 -8.88 -4.04
N PHE A 87 0.33 -9.59 -3.34
CA PHE A 87 0.69 -10.87 -2.71
C PHE A 87 0.90 -11.97 -3.75
N ILE A 88 0.08 -12.01 -4.80
CA ILE A 88 0.16 -12.99 -5.89
C ILE A 88 1.49 -12.82 -6.65
N ASP A 89 1.77 -11.59 -7.10
CA ASP A 89 2.95 -11.22 -7.89
C ASP A 89 4.25 -11.52 -7.13
N ASN A 90 4.22 -11.46 -5.80
CA ASN A 90 5.36 -11.72 -4.92
C ASN A 90 5.41 -13.16 -4.37
N CYS A 91 4.51 -14.05 -4.82
CA CYS A 91 4.39 -15.44 -4.34
C CYS A 91 4.28 -15.54 -2.80
N LEU A 92 3.62 -14.57 -2.17
CA LEU A 92 3.43 -14.56 -0.72
C LEU A 92 2.13 -15.31 -0.37
N PRO A 93 2.15 -16.26 0.57
CA PRO A 93 0.91 -16.81 1.11
C PRO A 93 0.16 -15.69 1.85
N PHE A 94 -1.15 -15.64 1.66
CA PHE A 94 -1.99 -14.64 2.33
C PHE A 94 -3.38 -15.19 2.67
N ASP A 95 -3.98 -14.60 3.70
CA ASP A 95 -5.39 -14.74 4.04
C ASP A 95 -6.11 -13.39 3.97
N GLU A 96 -7.43 -13.46 3.86
CA GLU A 96 -8.32 -12.30 3.90
C GLU A 96 -8.92 -12.16 5.31
N ALA A 97 -8.95 -10.94 5.82
CA ALA A 97 -9.59 -10.59 7.08
C ALA A 97 -10.35 -9.27 6.94
N GLU A 98 -11.08 -8.90 7.99
CA GLU A 98 -11.77 -7.61 8.08
C GLU A 98 -11.26 -6.82 9.29
N CYS A 99 -11.01 -5.52 9.09
CA CYS A 99 -10.73 -4.61 10.18
C CYS A 99 -12.05 -4.18 10.83
N PRO A 100 -12.35 -4.54 12.09
CA PRO A 100 -13.64 -4.18 12.71
C PRO A 100 -13.78 -2.66 12.95
N VAL A 101 -12.66 -1.95 13.13
CA VAL A 101 -12.63 -0.50 13.37
C VAL A 101 -12.84 0.27 12.07
N LEU A 102 -12.07 -0.06 11.04
CA LEU A 102 -12.13 0.64 9.74
C LEU A 102 -13.20 0.09 8.81
N LYS A 103 -13.79 -1.08 9.14
CA LYS A 103 -14.77 -1.81 8.31
C LYS A 103 -14.26 -2.03 6.89
N CYS A 104 -13.01 -2.46 6.79
CA CYS A 104 -12.31 -2.63 5.53
C CYS A 104 -11.68 -4.01 5.43
N LYS A 105 -11.49 -4.49 4.20
CA LYS A 105 -10.77 -5.73 3.93
C LYS A 105 -9.29 -5.57 4.27
N ILE A 106 -8.67 -6.64 4.73
CA ILE A 106 -7.24 -6.76 4.96
C ILE A 106 -6.75 -7.99 4.18
N PHE A 107 -5.67 -7.83 3.42
CA PHE A 107 -4.85 -8.95 2.95
C PHE A 107 -3.63 -9.06 3.84
N GLN A 108 -3.30 -10.25 4.33
CA GLN A 108 -2.22 -10.41 5.29
C GLN A 108 -1.46 -11.72 5.15
N THR A 109 -0.17 -11.70 5.50
CA THR A 109 0.62 -12.94 5.65
C THR A 109 0.14 -13.75 6.86
N PRO A 110 0.33 -15.09 6.89
CA PRO A 110 -0.07 -15.93 8.02
C PRO A 110 0.55 -15.52 9.36
N ASP A 111 1.77 -14.99 9.34
CA ASP A 111 2.47 -14.46 10.53
C ASP A 111 1.99 -13.04 10.93
N LYS A 112 1.09 -12.45 10.14
CA LYS A 112 0.49 -11.12 10.30
C LYS A 112 1.49 -9.96 10.34
N ARG A 113 2.74 -10.20 9.94
CA ARG A 113 3.76 -9.15 9.90
C ARG A 113 3.56 -8.23 8.70
N LEU A 114 3.09 -8.72 7.56
CA LEU A 114 2.74 -7.88 6.42
C LEU A 114 1.23 -7.86 6.22
N ARG A 115 0.64 -6.67 6.29
CA ARG A 115 -0.80 -6.43 6.19
C ARG A 115 -1.07 -5.26 5.25
N ILE A 116 -1.98 -5.42 4.30
CA ILE A 116 -2.46 -4.33 3.43
C ILE A 116 -3.95 -4.11 3.71
N PHE A 117 -4.29 -2.91 4.16
CA PHE A 117 -5.66 -2.49 4.43
C PHE A 117 -6.25 -1.87 3.16
N VAL A 118 -7.43 -2.34 2.78
CA VAL A 118 -8.13 -1.90 1.57
C VAL A 118 -9.11 -0.78 1.92
N CYS A 119 -8.62 0.45 2.03
CA CYS A 119 -9.43 1.60 2.43
C CYS A 119 -8.83 2.92 1.98
N ASN A 120 -9.51 4.02 2.30
CA ASN A 120 -8.95 5.34 2.10
C ASN A 120 -7.91 5.62 3.19
N VAL A 121 -6.74 6.15 2.83
CA VAL A 121 -5.68 6.52 3.79
C VAL A 121 -6.18 7.47 4.88
N PHE A 122 -7.17 8.32 4.57
CA PHE A 122 -7.76 9.25 5.53
C PHE A 122 -8.69 8.58 6.55
N ASP A 123 -9.08 7.31 6.36
CA ASP A 123 -9.91 6.58 7.33
C ASP A 123 -9.16 6.31 8.64
N PHE A 124 -7.82 6.31 8.62
CA PHE A 124 -6.99 6.18 9.82
C PHE A 124 -7.02 7.40 10.74
N ASN A 125 -7.58 8.53 10.28
CA ASN A 125 -7.58 9.79 11.04
C ASN A 125 -8.91 10.05 11.77
N LYS A 126 -9.88 9.13 11.70
CA LYS A 126 -11.17 9.24 12.38
C LYS A 126 -11.01 8.77 13.83
N SER A 127 -10.49 9.68 14.67
CA SER A 127 -10.54 9.58 16.14
C SER A 127 -11.83 10.18 16.66
#